data_AF-A0A0A9FKK7-F1
#
_entry.id   AF-A0A0A9FKK7-F1
#
_cell.length_a   1.000
_cell.length_b   1.000
_cell.length_c   1.000
_cell.angle_alpha   90.00
_cell.angle_beta   90.00
_cell.angle_gamma   90.00
#
_symmetry.space_group_name_H-M   'P 1'
#
loop_
_entity.id
_entity.type
_entity.pdbx_description
1 polymer ?
#
loop_
_entity_poly.entity_id
_entity_poly.type
_entity_poly.pdbx_seq_one_letter_code
_entity_poly.pdbx_strand_id
1 'polypeptide(L)'
;MAHFYELMKIHYKAPLQDMLRRGLSTADDHNRYNNLKREYSVTMAVAEAYWPVTFFKGRFDDSSMQRLIATMSERERELIPCDTKLVNWEKYLMENSHPRCHGI
;
A
#
# COMPACT_ATOMS: atom_id res chain seq x y z
N MET A 1 6.84 -7.74 8.09
CA MET A 1 5.45 -8.25 8.17
C MET A 1 5.07 -8.78 9.54
N ALA A 2 5.84 -9.68 10.15
CA ALA A 2 5.60 -10.07 11.55
C ALA A 2 5.51 -8.85 12.50
N HIS A 3 6.47 -7.92 12.38
CA HIS A 3 6.46 -6.65 13.14
C HIS A 3 5.22 -5.77 12.88
N PHE A 4 4.70 -5.75 11.64
CA PHE A 4 3.47 -5.01 11.34
C PHE A 4 2.29 -5.62 12.12
N TYR A 5 2.09 -6.94 12.05
CA TYR A 5 1.01 -7.59 12.77
C TYR A 5 1.14 -7.48 14.30
N GLU A 6 2.36 -7.42 14.82
CA GLU A 6 2.61 -7.16 16.24
C GLU A 6 2.17 -5.75 16.65
N LEU A 7 2.55 -4.73 15.88
CA LEU A 7 2.06 -3.36 16.07
C LEU A 7 0.53 -3.29 15.97
N MET A 8 -0.07 -3.96 14.98
CA MET A 8 -1.54 -3.99 14.83
C MET A 8 -2.23 -4.61 16.06
N LYS A 9 -1.63 -5.66 16.64
CA LYS A 9 -2.14 -6.26 17.88
C LYS A 9 -2.09 -5.28 19.05
N ILE A 10 -0.97 -4.59 19.22
CA ILE A 10 -0.76 -3.65 20.33
C ILE A 10 -1.68 -2.44 20.19
N HIS A 11 -1.74 -1.83 19.00
CA HIS A 11 -2.46 -0.56 18.79
C HIS A 11 -3.98 -0.72 18.64
N TYR A 12 -4.46 -1.83 18.08
CA TYR A 12 -5.89 -1.98 17.76
C TYR A 12 -6.53 -3.14 18.52
N LYS A 13 -5.95 -4.34 18.38
CA LYS A 13 -6.60 -5.56 18.88
C LYS A 13 -6.72 -5.58 20.41
N ALA A 14 -5.62 -5.24 21.11
CA ALA A 14 -5.61 -5.20 22.56
C ALA A 14 -6.59 -4.14 23.13
N PRO A 15 -6.60 -2.88 22.65
CA PRO A 15 -7.60 -1.90 23.08
C PRO A 15 -9.05 -2.30 22.78
N LEU A 16 -9.34 -2.87 21.60
CA LEU A 16 -10.68 -3.35 21.26
C LEU A 16 -11.16 -4.45 22.22
N GLN A 17 -10.29 -5.40 22.56
CA GLN A 17 -10.61 -6.46 23.52
C GLN A 17 -10.81 -5.91 24.94
N ASP A 18 -9.99 -4.94 25.33
CA ASP A 18 -10.08 -4.30 26.65
C ASP A 18 -11.36 -3.48 26.80
N MET A 19 -11.80 -2.78 25.75
CA MET A 19 -13.09 -2.09 25.69
C MET A 19 -14.27 -3.07 25.81
N LEU A 20 -14.24 -4.19 25.07
CA LEU A 20 -15.27 -5.23 25.19
C LEU A 20 -15.34 -5.82 26.60
N ARG A 21 -14.18 -6.04 27.24
CA ARG A 21 -14.09 -6.56 28.60
C ARG A 21 -14.68 -5.58 29.63
N ARG A 22 -14.43 -4.28 29.47
CA ARG A 22 -15.00 -3.23 30.34
C ARG A 22 -16.50 -3.00 30.10
N GLY A 23 -17.01 -3.44 28.95
CA GLY A 23 -18.39 -3.22 28.52
C GLY A 23 -18.55 -1.88 27.82
N LEU A 24 -19.36 -1.87 26.76
CA LEU A 24 -19.73 -0.67 26.01
C LEU A 24 -21.06 -0.17 26.59
N SER A 25 -21.01 0.76 27.54
CA SER A 25 -22.21 1.15 28.31
C SER A 25 -22.82 2.46 27.82
N THR A 26 -22.02 3.33 27.21
CA THR A 26 -22.45 4.65 26.72
C THR A 26 -22.43 4.72 25.20
N ALA A 27 -23.16 5.69 24.62
CA ALA A 27 -23.08 5.97 23.19
C ALA A 27 -21.65 6.35 22.75
N ASP A 28 -20.92 7.05 23.61
CA ASP A 28 -19.52 7.42 23.38
C ASP A 28 -18.61 6.19 23.36
N ASP A 29 -18.80 5.22 24.25
CA ASP A 29 -18.04 3.96 24.24
C ASP A 29 -18.24 3.22 22.92
N HIS A 30 -19.50 3.12 22.47
CA HIS A 30 -19.84 2.50 21.19
C HIS A 30 -19.21 3.23 20.02
N ASN A 31 -19.25 4.57 20.01
CA ASN A 31 -18.63 5.37 18.95
C ASN A 31 -17.12 5.18 18.90
N ARG A 32 -16.44 5.25 20.05
CA ARG A 32 -14.99 5.00 20.16
C ARG A 32 -14.61 3.60 19.69
N TYR A 33 -15.38 2.59 20.09
CA TYR A 33 -15.17 1.21 19.66
C TYR A 33 -15.34 1.06 18.14
N ASN A 34 -16.43 1.59 17.59
CA ASN A 34 -16.72 1.50 16.16
C ASN A 34 -15.67 2.23 15.31
N ASN A 35 -15.21 3.40 15.75
CA ASN A 35 -14.16 4.15 15.07
C ASN A 35 -12.85 3.35 15.04
N LEU A 36 -12.41 2.84 16.19
CA LEU A 36 -11.18 2.04 16.27
C LEU A 36 -11.27 0.74 15.48
N LYS A 37 -12.44 0.08 15.50
CA LYS A 37 -12.71 -1.13 14.70
C LYS A 37 -12.66 -0.83 13.20
N ARG A 38 -13.23 0.30 12.77
CA ARG A 38 -13.19 0.74 11.38
C ARG A 38 -11.77 1.05 10.92
N GLU A 39 -11.00 1.78 11.72
CA GLU A 39 -9.59 2.07 11.43
C GLU A 39 -8.77 0.79 11.29
N TYR A 40 -8.89 -0.14 12.25
CA TYR A 40 -8.25 -1.46 12.16
C TYR A 40 -8.58 -2.17 10.85
N SER A 41 -9.86 -2.18 10.46
CA SER A 41 -10.33 -2.85 9.25
C SER A 41 -9.74 -2.24 7.98
N VAL A 42 -9.68 -0.90 7.91
CA VAL A 42 -9.08 -0.18 6.78
C VAL A 42 -7.57 -0.45 6.72
N THR A 43 -6.86 -0.34 7.84
CA THR A 43 -5.40 -0.55 7.89
C THR A 43 -5.04 -1.99 7.50
N MET A 44 -5.81 -2.98 7.96
CA MET A 44 -5.63 -4.37 7.55
C MET A 44 -5.91 -4.57 6.06
N ALA A 45 -7.00 -4.01 5.53
CA ALA A 45 -7.34 -4.11 4.12
C ALA A 45 -6.26 -3.48 3.21
N VAL A 46 -5.70 -2.33 3.61
CA VAL A 46 -4.55 -1.73 2.92
C VAL A 46 -3.34 -2.67 2.99
N ALA A 47 -2.98 -3.15 4.19
CA ALA A 47 -1.84 -4.05 4.33
C ALA A 47 -1.98 -5.33 3.51
N GLU A 48 -3.19 -5.89 3.41
CA GLU A 48 -3.51 -7.05 2.58
C GLU A 48 -3.52 -6.73 1.08
N ALA A 49 -4.01 -5.57 0.67
CA ALA A 49 -3.95 -5.13 -0.73
C ALA A 49 -2.51 -4.89 -1.21
N TYR A 50 -1.66 -4.37 -0.33
CA TYR A 50 -0.23 -4.20 -0.57
C TYR A 50 0.59 -5.44 -0.20
N TRP A 51 -0.02 -6.47 0.39
CA TRP A 51 0.66 -7.71 0.75
C TRP A 51 1.26 -8.39 -0.49
N PRO A 52 0.51 -8.60 -1.61
CA PRO A 52 1.10 -9.08 -2.85
C PRO A 52 2.26 -8.21 -3.31
N VAL A 53 2.17 -6.89 -3.22
CA VAL A 53 3.22 -5.95 -3.69
C VAL A 53 4.49 -6.00 -2.83
N THR A 54 4.38 -6.41 -1.58
CA THR A 54 5.52 -6.56 -0.65
C THR A 54 6.05 -7.99 -0.55
N PHE A 55 5.19 -8.99 -0.80
CA PHE A 55 5.50 -10.42 -0.71
C PHE A 55 5.95 -11.02 -2.04
N PHE A 56 5.32 -10.62 -3.15
CA PHE A 56 6.13 -10.44 -4.34
C PHE A 56 7.09 -9.35 -3.94
N LYS A 57 8.35 -9.70 -3.69
CA LYS A 57 9.41 -8.83 -4.16
C LYS A 57 9.12 -8.64 -5.66
N GLY A 58 8.25 -7.71 -6.00
CA GLY A 58 8.55 -6.76 -7.03
C GLY A 58 9.87 -6.09 -6.61
N ARG A 59 10.99 -6.84 -6.61
CA ARG A 59 12.02 -6.47 -7.54
C ARG A 59 11.22 -6.22 -8.81
N PHE A 60 10.98 -4.95 -9.11
CA PHE A 60 11.18 -4.54 -10.47
C PHE A 60 12.46 -5.27 -10.85
N ASP A 61 12.32 -6.46 -11.45
CA ASP A 61 13.47 -7.24 -11.89
C ASP A 61 13.91 -6.49 -13.12
N ASP A 62 14.58 -5.38 -12.82
CA ASP A 62 15.06 -4.48 -13.81
C ASP A 62 16.19 -5.17 -14.57
N SER A 63 16.62 -6.39 -14.24
CA SER A 63 17.61 -7.13 -15.03
C SER A 63 17.25 -7.18 -16.51
N SER A 64 15.97 -7.30 -16.88
CA SER A 64 15.52 -7.22 -18.27
C SER A 64 15.66 -5.80 -18.84
N MET A 65 15.31 -4.79 -18.05
CA MET A 65 15.46 -3.37 -18.40
C MET A 65 16.94 -2.97 -18.51
N GLN A 66 17.79 -3.41 -17.58
CA GLN A 66 19.24 -3.23 -17.52
C GLN A 66 19.93 -3.94 -18.68
N ARG A 67 19.51 -5.17 -19.03
CA ARG A 67 19.99 -5.87 -20.23
C ARG A 67 19.62 -5.11 -21.49
N LEU A 68 18.39 -4.58 -21.59
CA LEU A 68 17.98 -3.74 -22.71
C LEU A 68 18.82 -2.45 -22.79
N ILE A 69 18.98 -1.72 -21.69
CA ILE A 69 19.83 -0.52 -21.59
C ILE A 69 21.28 -0.82 -21.98
N ALA A 70 21.81 -1.99 -21.62
CA ALA A 70 23.16 -2.41 -21.96
C ALA A 70 23.34 -2.69 -23.47
N THR A 71 22.26 -3.05 -24.17
CA THR A 71 22.27 -3.27 -25.63
C THR A 71 21.99 -2.02 -26.47
N MET A 72 21.53 -0.93 -25.85
CA MET A 72 21.18 0.32 -26.54
C MET A 72 22.41 1.18 -26.85
N SER A 73 22.42 1.78 -28.04
CA SER A 73 23.37 2.82 -28.45
C SER A 73 23.15 4.13 -27.70
N GLU A 74 24.13 5.05 -27.74
CA GLU A 74 24.01 6.37 -27.11
C GLU A 74 22.78 7.14 -27.60
N ARG A 75 22.50 7.11 -28.92
CA ARG A 75 21.31 7.76 -29.50
C ARG A 75 20.00 7.16 -28.99
N GLU A 76 19.94 5.84 -28.80
CA GLU A 76 18.73 5.16 -28.29
C GLU A 76 18.50 5.48 -26.80
N ARG A 77 19.56 5.63 -26.01
CA ARG A 77 19.46 6.04 -24.60
C ARG A 77 18.99 7.49 -24.45
N GLU A 78 19.33 8.37 -25.38
CA GLU A 78 18.81 9.74 -25.42
C GLU A 78 17.32 9.79 -25.79
N LEU A 79 16.87 8.89 -26.67
CA LEU A 79 15.47 8.80 -27.13
C LEU A 79 14.55 8.11 -26.12
N ILE A 80 15.05 7.13 -25.38
CA ILE A 80 14.30 6.36 -24.39
C ILE A 80 15.02 6.48 -23.04
N PRO A 81 14.79 7.58 -22.29
CA PRO A 81 15.37 7.76 -20.97
C PRO A 81 14.75 6.75 -19.99
N CYS A 82 15.37 5.57 -19.88
CA CYS A 82 15.01 4.54 -18.90
C CYS A 82 15.52 4.87 -17.48
N ASP A 83 15.48 6.14 -17.07
CA ASP A 83 15.80 6.54 -15.70
C ASP A 83 14.51 6.80 -14.91
N THR A 84 14.16 5.84 -14.06
CA THR A 84 13.04 5.92 -13.12
C THR A 84 13.12 7.11 -12.16
N LYS A 85 14.28 7.77 -12.02
CA LYS A 85 14.45 8.99 -11.22
C LYS A 85 13.95 10.25 -11.93
N LEU A 86 13.84 10.22 -13.26
CA LEU A 86 13.28 11.32 -14.05
C LEU A 86 11.75 11.26 -14.14
N VAL A 87 11.15 10.14 -13.73
CA VAL A 87 9.70 10.00 -13.66
C VAL A 87 9.17 10.86 -12.52
N ASN A 88 8.30 11.82 -12.85
CA ASN A 88 7.48 12.49 -11.85
C ASN A 88 6.40 11.50 -11.37
N TRP A 89 6.73 10.77 -10.30
CA TRP A 89 5.89 9.72 -9.73
C TRP A 89 4.53 10.21 -9.26
N GLU A 90 4.45 11.44 -8.73
CA GLU A 90 3.19 12.05 -8.29
C GLU A 90 2.25 12.26 -9.48
N LYS A 91 2.75 12.88 -10.55
CA LYS A 91 2.00 13.07 -11.79
C LYS A 91 1.59 11.72 -12.41
N TYR A 92 2.53 10.78 -12.52
CA TYR A 92 2.29 9.48 -13.11
C TYR A 92 1.19 8.71 -12.36
N LEU A 93 1.25 8.70 -11.03
CA LEU A 93 0.24 8.05 -10.21
C LEU A 93 -1.11 8.73 -10.39
N MET A 94 -1.20 10.05 -10.30
CA MET A 94 -2.50 10.74 -10.45
C MET A 94 -3.15 10.55 -11.83
N GLU A 95 -2.37 10.51 -12.89
CA GLU A 95 -2.87 10.29 -14.25
C GLU A 95 -3.27 8.83 -14.52
N ASN A 96 -2.56 7.87 -13.91
CA ASN A 96 -2.78 6.44 -14.16
C ASN A 96 -3.59 5.73 -13.06
N SER A 97 -3.81 6.36 -11.91
CA SER A 97 -4.66 5.85 -10.83
C SER A 97 -6.14 6.16 -11.05
N HIS A 98 -6.52 6.74 -12.19
CA HIS A 98 -7.92 6.84 -12.59
C HIS A 98 -8.47 5.43 -12.88
N PRO A 99 -9.47 4.93 -12.14
CA PRO A 99 -10.18 3.74 -12.58
C PRO A 99 -10.84 4.12 -13.92
N ARG A 100 -10.45 3.45 -15.00
CA ARG A 100 -11.25 3.44 -16.23
C ARG A 100 -12.56 2.69 -15.92
N CYS A 101 -13.47 3.36 -15.22
CA CYS A 101 -14.89 3.13 -15.35
C CYS A 101 -15.33 3.76 -16.67
N HIS A 102 -15.03 3.08 -17.78
CA HIS A 102 -15.84 3.25 -18.98
C HIS A 102 -16.74 2.01 -19.08
N GLY A 103 -18.03 2.28 -19.08
CA GLY A 103 -19.08 1.31 -18.84
C GLY A 103 -19.21 0.22 -19.91
N ILE A 104 -19.84 -0.86 -19.46
CA ILE A 104 -20.76 -1.69 -20.23
C ILE A 104 -22.01 -1.80 -19.37
#